data_AF-A0A0M2K7G5-F1
#
_entry.id   AF-A0A0M2K7G5-F1
#
_cell.length_a   1.000
_cell.length_b   1.000
_cell.length_c   1.000
_cell.angle_alpha   90.00
_cell.angle_beta   90.00
_cell.angle_gamma   90.00
#
_symmetry.space_group_name_H-M   'P 1'
#
loop_
_entity.id
_entity.type
_entity.pdbx_description
1 polymer ?
#
loop_
_entity_poly.entity_id
_entity_poly.type
_entity_poly.pdbx_seq_one_letter_code
_entity_poly.pdbx_strand_id
1 'polypeptide(L)'
;MLSRLARECAAEISSHDWSDAPYRFDRAGHQRHWDSRATDAQLDQRGTENVLLNVMAVTAQVLRNLDPNFDVHEFAEACGVPPSRRLNSNGKPSGVITSGLRWNHEQPGVPLPPGAPLQCVVMQCTAPNLIVFKRLLKEVGAMNPGLPQTQIEETEVDPAGGALRTVTVYVRDWDSDRAASKATDMVRRASESLQGGGPVTLISATEVGCGS
;
A
#
# COMPACT_ATOMS: atom_id res chain seq x y z
N MET A 1 -1.72 7.73 18.34
CA MET A 1 -0.78 6.88 19.10
C MET A 1 -0.32 5.76 18.18
N LEU A 2 0.97 5.74 17.86
CA LEU A 2 1.57 4.75 16.96
C LEU A 2 1.44 3.30 17.48
N SER A 3 1.21 2.37 16.55
CA SER A 3 1.27 0.92 16.82
C SER A 3 2.68 0.51 17.28
N ARG A 4 2.81 -0.67 17.91
CA ARG A 4 4.12 -1.18 18.36
C ARG A 4 5.12 -1.24 17.19
N LEU A 5 4.73 -1.84 16.08
CA LEU A 5 5.56 -1.97 14.88
C LEU A 5 6.01 -0.59 14.36
N ALA A 6 5.08 0.36 14.27
CA ALA A 6 5.40 1.72 13.85
C ALA A 6 6.42 2.39 14.79
N ARG A 7 6.29 2.21 16.12
CA ARG A 7 7.26 2.74 17.08
C ARG A 7 8.64 2.10 16.95
N GLU A 8 8.70 0.78 16.76
CA GLU A 8 9.97 0.07 16.57
C GLU A 8 10.67 0.54 15.29
N CYS A 9 9.95 0.67 14.17
CA CYS A 9 10.48 1.24 12.93
C CYS A 9 10.95 2.69 13.11
N ALA A 10 10.18 3.52 13.81
CA ALA A 10 10.56 4.91 14.05
C ALA A 10 11.80 5.03 14.96
N ALA A 11 11.89 4.18 15.99
CA ALA A 11 13.05 4.12 16.88
C ALA A 11 14.31 3.71 16.11
N GLU A 12 14.21 2.70 15.24
CA GLU A 12 15.30 2.32 14.36
C GLU A 12 15.71 3.50 13.47
N ILE A 13 14.76 4.08 12.72
CA ILE A 13 15.03 5.20 11.81
C ILE A 13 15.67 6.39 12.53
N SER A 14 15.17 6.77 13.71
CA SER A 14 15.69 7.90 14.48
C SER A 14 17.09 7.66 15.07
N SER A 15 17.46 6.39 15.30
CA SER A 15 18.77 6.04 15.85
C SER A 15 19.90 6.03 14.80
N HIS A 16 19.56 6.05 13.51
CA HIS A 16 20.54 6.08 12.42
C HIS A 16 21.16 7.47 12.24
N ASP A 17 22.48 7.50 12.02
CA ASP A 17 23.15 8.70 11.51
C ASP A 17 22.96 8.78 9.99
N TRP A 18 21.93 9.52 9.58
CA TRP A 18 21.62 9.74 8.16
C TRP A 18 22.65 10.61 7.44
N SER A 19 23.51 11.33 8.16
CA SER A 19 24.56 12.14 7.54
C SER A 19 25.72 11.28 7.03
N ASP A 20 25.84 10.09 7.61
CA ASP A 20 26.78 9.03 7.27
C ASP A 20 26.08 7.82 6.62
N ALA A 21 24.89 8.04 6.03
CA ALA A 21 24.00 6.99 5.53
C ALA A 21 24.80 5.87 4.81
N PRO A 22 24.90 4.66 5.39
CA PRO A 22 25.93 3.65 5.10
C PRO A 22 25.78 2.92 3.74
N TYR A 23 24.96 3.45 2.82
CA TYR A 23 24.63 2.82 1.53
C TYR A 23 24.88 3.74 0.34
N ARG A 24 26.00 4.45 0.34
CA ARG A 24 26.62 4.81 -0.93
C ARG A 24 27.06 3.49 -1.59
N PHE A 25 26.71 3.29 -2.86
CA PHE A 25 27.03 2.08 -3.65
C PHE A 25 28.55 1.78 -3.72
N ASP A 26 29.39 2.71 -3.23
CA ASP A 26 30.85 2.63 -3.08
C ASP A 26 31.32 1.92 -1.78
N ARG A 27 30.42 1.48 -0.88
CA ARG A 27 30.71 0.81 0.41
C ARG A 27 31.38 1.69 1.47
N ALA A 28 31.25 3.01 1.41
CA ALA A 28 31.76 3.93 2.44
C ALA A 28 30.90 3.94 3.74
N GLY A 29 30.58 2.76 4.28
CA GLY A 29 29.79 2.55 5.50
C GLY A 29 30.57 1.85 6.61
N HIS A 30 31.90 1.78 6.52
CA HIS A 30 32.73 1.32 7.62
C HIS A 30 33.03 2.51 8.54
N GLN A 31 32.98 2.29 9.85
CA GLN A 31 33.36 3.27 10.87
C GLN A 31 34.59 4.06 10.39
N ARG A 32 34.51 5.39 10.32
CA ARG A 32 35.51 6.25 9.65
C ARG A 32 36.95 6.03 10.09
N HIS A 33 37.16 5.55 11.31
CA HIS A 33 38.47 5.24 11.87
C HIS A 33 39.01 3.84 11.50
N TRP A 34 38.22 3.02 10.80
CA TRP A 34 38.55 1.68 10.32
C TRP A 34 38.54 1.57 8.80
N ASP A 35 38.07 2.59 8.07
CA ASP A 35 37.96 2.54 6.61
C ASP A 35 39.16 3.17 5.90
N SER A 36 39.70 2.42 4.93
CA SER A 36 40.81 2.82 4.06
C SER A 36 40.35 3.51 2.77
N ARG A 37 39.03 3.60 2.51
CA ARG A 37 38.41 4.20 1.32
C ARG A 37 37.27 5.17 1.67
N ALA A 38 37.48 6.01 2.67
CA ALA A 38 36.53 7.08 3.00
C ALA A 38 36.33 8.02 1.79
N THR A 39 35.08 8.39 1.51
CA THR A 39 34.81 9.58 0.70
C THR A 39 34.87 10.80 1.62
N ASP A 40 35.54 11.88 1.17
CA ASP A 40 35.87 13.00 2.06
C ASP A 40 34.67 13.86 2.50
N ALA A 41 33.50 13.75 1.82
CA ALA A 41 32.37 14.65 2.03
C ALA A 41 31.13 13.94 2.61
N GLN A 42 30.86 14.25 3.88
CA GLN A 42 29.59 13.99 4.56
C GLN A 42 28.44 14.68 3.82
N LEU A 43 27.23 14.13 3.91
CA LEU A 43 26.06 14.86 3.42
C LEU A 43 25.91 16.17 4.20
N ASP A 44 25.55 17.24 3.49
CA ASP A 44 25.13 18.45 4.18
C ASP A 44 23.81 18.18 4.93
N GLN A 45 23.42 19.13 5.79
CA GLN A 45 22.20 18.99 6.59
C GLN A 45 20.97 18.74 5.70
N ARG A 46 20.88 19.43 4.56
CA ARG A 46 19.75 19.29 3.65
C ARG A 46 19.69 17.90 3.00
N GLY A 47 20.83 17.35 2.59
CA GLY A 47 20.95 16.00 2.04
C GLY A 47 20.59 14.94 3.08
N THR A 48 21.11 15.08 4.29
CA THR A 48 20.79 14.23 5.45
C THR A 48 19.29 14.17 5.70
N GLU A 49 18.64 15.33 5.79
CA GLU A 49 17.18 15.42 6.00
C GLU A 49 16.38 14.81 4.85
N ASN A 50 16.83 14.95 3.60
CA ASN A 50 16.15 14.37 2.44
C ASN A 50 16.21 12.83 2.47
N VAL A 51 17.35 12.24 2.87
CA VAL A 51 17.47 10.78 3.02
C VAL A 51 16.52 10.29 4.12
N LEU A 52 16.53 10.93 5.28
CA LEU A 52 15.61 10.64 6.37
C LEU A 52 14.15 10.71 5.90
N LEU A 53 13.76 11.78 5.19
CA LEU A 53 12.39 11.93 4.65
C LEU A 53 12.01 10.80 3.69
N ASN A 54 12.92 10.37 2.82
CA ASN A 54 12.65 9.28 1.89
C ASN A 54 12.46 7.94 2.61
N VAL A 55 13.34 7.60 3.55
CA VAL A 55 13.24 6.35 4.33
C VAL A 55 11.96 6.34 5.17
N MET A 56 11.67 7.46 5.83
CA MET A 56 10.42 7.65 6.57
C MET A 56 9.21 7.47 5.66
N ALA A 57 9.18 8.10 4.49
CA ALA A 57 8.05 8.03 3.57
C ALA A 57 7.81 6.60 3.03
N VAL A 58 8.86 5.88 2.64
CA VAL A 58 8.74 4.49 2.17
C VAL A 58 8.21 3.59 3.28
N THR A 59 8.74 3.74 4.50
CA THR A 59 8.29 2.95 5.65
C THR A 59 6.85 3.29 6.02
N ALA A 60 6.50 4.57 6.03
CA ALA A 60 5.15 5.05 6.28
C ALA A 60 4.13 4.52 5.25
N GLN A 61 4.51 4.39 3.98
CA GLN A 61 3.66 3.79 2.94
C GLN A 61 3.28 2.35 3.30
N VAL A 62 4.25 1.55 3.76
CA VAL A 62 4.02 0.15 4.16
C VAL A 62 3.18 0.10 5.43
N LEU A 63 3.53 0.88 6.45
CA LEU A 63 2.81 0.90 7.73
C LEU A 63 1.35 1.33 7.57
N ARG A 64 1.08 2.33 6.72
CA ARG A 64 -0.28 2.77 6.40
C ARG A 64 -1.08 1.73 5.62
N ASN A 65 -0.40 0.88 4.84
CA ASN A 65 -1.04 -0.27 4.19
C ASN A 65 -1.44 -1.36 5.18
N LEU A 66 -0.64 -1.56 6.24
CA LEU A 66 -0.91 -2.52 7.31
C LEU A 66 -1.94 -2.00 8.34
N ASP A 67 -1.95 -0.69 8.59
CA ASP A 67 -2.83 -0.02 9.55
C ASP A 67 -3.51 1.21 8.91
N PRO A 68 -4.79 1.12 8.52
CA PRO A 68 -5.55 2.24 7.95
C PRO A 68 -5.67 3.46 8.88
N ASN A 69 -5.45 3.33 10.19
CA ASN A 69 -5.51 4.43 11.15
C ASN A 69 -4.15 5.08 11.41
N PHE A 70 -3.09 4.63 10.74
CA PHE A 70 -1.72 5.10 10.95
C PHE A 70 -1.56 6.62 10.69
N ASP A 71 -1.08 7.37 11.69
CA ASP A 71 -0.81 8.80 11.55
C ASP A 71 0.62 9.05 11.05
N VAL A 72 0.75 9.52 9.81
CA VAL A 72 2.04 9.80 9.18
C VAL A 72 2.80 10.97 9.84
N HIS A 73 2.10 11.96 10.38
CA HIS A 73 2.74 13.12 11.01
C HIS A 73 3.29 12.74 12.39
N GLU A 74 2.53 11.95 13.16
CA GLU A 74 3.00 11.36 14.42
C GLU A 74 4.22 10.45 14.18
N PHE A 75 4.19 9.64 13.11
CA PHE A 75 5.31 8.80 12.74
C PHE A 75 6.55 9.58 12.29
N ALA A 76 6.38 10.64 11.48
CA ALA A 76 7.48 11.49 11.06
C ALA A 76 8.18 12.17 12.25
N GLU A 77 7.41 12.59 13.26
CA GLU A 77 7.97 13.10 14.51
C GLU A 77 8.77 12.04 15.26
N ALA A 78 8.22 10.84 15.41
CA ALA A 78 8.90 9.72 16.07
C ALA A 78 10.17 9.28 15.33
N CYS A 79 10.23 9.43 13.99
CA CYS A 79 11.41 9.18 13.18
C CYS A 79 12.51 10.24 13.35
N GLY A 80 12.27 11.32 14.10
CA GLY A 80 13.22 12.41 14.29
C GLY A 80 13.26 13.44 13.16
N VAL A 81 12.22 13.50 12.31
CA VAL A 81 12.16 14.51 11.25
C VAL A 81 12.06 15.91 11.88
N PRO A 82 12.93 16.86 11.49
CA PRO A 82 13.00 18.16 12.15
C PRO A 82 11.72 19.00 11.92
N PRO A 83 11.36 19.90 12.86
CA PRO A 83 10.19 20.77 12.71
C PRO A 83 10.19 21.61 11.43
N SER A 84 11.37 22.00 10.93
CA SER A 84 11.54 22.74 9.66
C SER A 84 10.99 21.99 8.44
N ARG A 85 10.86 20.66 8.53
CA ARG A 85 10.30 19.78 7.49
C ARG A 85 8.88 19.31 7.82
N ARG A 86 8.57 19.13 9.12
CA ARG A 86 7.25 18.67 9.56
C ARG A 86 6.21 19.77 9.60
N LEU A 87 6.61 21.03 9.81
CA LEU A 87 5.72 22.16 10.05
C LEU A 87 5.99 23.30 9.07
N ASN A 88 4.94 24.03 8.72
CA ASN A 88 5.02 25.28 7.99
C ASN A 88 5.35 26.44 8.96
N SER A 89 5.64 27.62 8.42
CA SER A 89 5.91 28.83 9.22
C SER A 89 4.78 29.23 10.17
N ASN A 90 3.54 28.77 9.91
CA ASN A 90 2.37 28.98 10.77
C ASN A 90 2.14 27.86 11.80
N GLY A 91 3.08 26.93 11.97
CA GLY A 91 2.99 25.82 12.91
C GLY A 91 2.06 24.68 12.49
N LYS A 92 1.42 24.76 11.30
CA LYS A 92 0.60 23.67 10.78
C LYS A 92 1.45 22.57 10.12
N PRO A 93 0.96 21.32 10.04
CA PRO A 93 1.66 20.26 9.33
C PRO A 93 2.04 20.65 7.90
N SER A 94 3.27 20.34 7.52
CA SER A 94 3.79 20.59 6.18
C SER A 94 3.35 19.50 5.21
N GLY A 95 3.00 19.91 3.99
CA GLY A 95 2.70 18.99 2.90
C GLY A 95 3.89 18.14 2.47
N VAL A 96 5.12 18.51 2.83
CA VAL A 96 6.34 17.74 2.50
C VAL A 96 6.25 16.29 3.01
N ILE A 97 5.66 16.08 4.19
CA ILE A 97 5.50 14.74 4.79
C ILE A 97 4.57 13.88 3.94
N THR A 98 3.47 14.44 3.45
CA THR A 98 2.49 13.71 2.63
C THR A 98 2.92 13.62 1.17
N SER A 99 3.68 14.58 0.63
CA SER A 99 4.18 14.55 -0.75
C SER A 99 5.17 13.42 -1.01
N GLY A 100 5.85 12.89 0.02
CA GLY A 100 6.71 11.72 -0.11
C GLY A 100 5.95 10.40 -0.25
N LEU A 101 4.66 10.37 0.08
CA LEU A 101 3.80 9.19 -0.06
C LEU A 101 3.27 9.06 -1.49
N ARG A 102 3.10 7.81 -1.93
CA ARG A 102 2.50 7.50 -3.23
C ARG A 102 0.99 7.40 -3.05
N TRP A 103 0.27 8.41 -3.52
CA TRP A 103 -1.19 8.47 -3.44
C TRP A 103 -1.84 7.77 -4.64
N ASN A 104 -3.04 7.24 -4.41
CA ASN A 104 -3.90 6.83 -5.49
C ASN A 104 -4.54 8.08 -6.15
N HIS A 105 -4.48 8.14 -7.48
CA HIS A 105 -4.98 9.28 -8.27
C HIS A 105 -6.51 9.36 -8.28
N GLU A 106 -7.21 8.24 -8.15
CA GLU A 106 -8.67 8.13 -8.12
C GLU A 106 -9.24 8.36 -6.71
N GLN A 107 -8.45 8.09 -5.68
CA GLN A 107 -8.82 8.25 -4.26
C GLN A 107 -7.78 9.07 -3.48
N PRO A 108 -7.91 10.41 -3.46
CA PRO A 108 -7.03 11.29 -2.69
C PRO A 108 -7.03 10.92 -1.20
N GLY A 109 -5.83 10.75 -0.63
CA GLY A 109 -5.67 10.37 0.78
C GLY A 109 -5.55 8.86 1.04
N VAL A 110 -5.64 8.02 -0.01
CA VAL A 110 -5.36 6.58 0.09
C VAL A 110 -4.01 6.27 -0.56
N PRO A 111 -3.05 5.67 0.16
CA PRO A 111 -1.79 5.27 -0.42
C PRO A 111 -1.94 4.09 -1.39
N LEU A 112 -1.14 4.08 -2.46
CA LEU A 112 -0.97 2.92 -3.33
C LEU A 112 -0.35 1.73 -2.57
N PRO A 113 -0.74 0.48 -2.86
CA PRO A 113 -0.08 -0.68 -2.28
C PRO A 113 1.42 -0.68 -2.64
N PRO A 114 2.30 -1.16 -1.74
CA PRO A 114 3.74 -1.05 -1.91
C PRO A 114 4.26 -2.03 -2.97
N GLY A 115 4.03 -1.77 -4.26
CA GLY A 115 4.56 -2.60 -5.36
C GLY A 115 4.05 -4.05 -5.39
N ALA A 116 2.96 -4.34 -4.69
CA ALA A 116 2.41 -5.68 -4.61
C ALA A 116 2.11 -6.24 -6.02
N PRO A 117 2.40 -7.52 -6.27
CA PRO A 117 2.12 -8.15 -7.55
C PRO A 117 0.62 -8.17 -7.82
N LEU A 118 0.27 -8.25 -9.09
CA LEU A 118 -1.13 -8.38 -9.49
C LEU A 118 -1.54 -9.83 -9.35
N GLN A 119 -2.57 -10.10 -8.55
CA GLN A 119 -3.16 -11.41 -8.38
C GLN A 119 -4.40 -11.52 -9.25
N CYS A 120 -4.53 -12.58 -10.03
CA CYS A 120 -5.74 -12.94 -10.76
C CYS A 120 -6.53 -13.95 -9.93
N VAL A 121 -7.69 -13.52 -9.44
CA VAL A 121 -8.60 -14.36 -8.65
C VAL A 121 -9.81 -14.71 -9.50
N VAL A 122 -10.00 -16.00 -9.74
CA VAL A 122 -11.13 -16.54 -10.50
C VAL A 122 -12.10 -17.21 -9.55
N MET A 123 -13.36 -16.83 -9.65
CA MET A 123 -14.45 -17.31 -8.80
C MET A 123 -15.68 -17.67 -9.62
N GLN A 124 -16.55 -18.48 -9.04
CA GLN A 124 -17.88 -18.75 -9.57
C GLN A 124 -18.95 -18.35 -8.57
N CYS A 125 -20.03 -17.74 -9.07
CA CYS A 125 -21.19 -17.40 -8.25
C CYS A 125 -22.48 -17.40 -9.07
N THR A 126 -23.61 -17.48 -8.39
CA THR A 126 -24.92 -17.30 -9.04
C THR A 126 -25.25 -15.81 -9.11
N ALA A 127 -25.42 -15.28 -10.32
CA ALA A 127 -25.85 -13.92 -10.60
C ALA A 127 -26.83 -13.92 -11.80
N PRO A 128 -28.14 -14.10 -11.54
CA PRO A 128 -29.16 -14.20 -12.59
C PRO A 128 -29.30 -12.92 -13.42
N ASN A 129 -29.14 -11.75 -12.78
CA ASN A 129 -29.20 -10.45 -13.44
C ASN A 129 -27.80 -9.83 -13.56
N LEU A 130 -27.18 -10.01 -14.72
CA LEU A 130 -25.82 -9.55 -15.00
C LEU A 130 -25.65 -8.02 -14.87
N ILE A 131 -26.65 -7.25 -15.29
CA ILE A 131 -26.58 -5.78 -15.28
C ILE A 131 -26.55 -5.28 -13.83
N VAL A 132 -27.45 -5.78 -12.99
CA VAL A 132 -27.51 -5.41 -11.57
C VAL A 132 -26.27 -5.92 -10.85
N PHE A 133 -25.78 -7.12 -11.18
CA PHE A 133 -24.57 -7.67 -10.57
C PHE A 133 -23.33 -6.82 -10.84
N LYS A 134 -23.09 -6.42 -12.09
CA LYS A 134 -21.96 -5.55 -12.47
C LYS A 134 -22.02 -4.19 -11.75
N ARG A 135 -23.22 -3.65 -11.53
CA ARG A 135 -23.40 -2.42 -10.75
C ARG A 135 -23.02 -2.63 -9.29
N LEU A 136 -23.53 -3.69 -8.66
CA LEU A 136 -23.24 -4.03 -7.26
C LEU A 136 -21.74 -4.31 -7.04
N LEU A 137 -21.05 -4.98 -7.96
CA LEU A 137 -19.61 -5.19 -7.87
C LEU A 137 -18.83 -3.87 -7.82
N LYS A 138 -19.23 -2.87 -8.63
CA LYS A 138 -18.63 -1.53 -8.59
C LYS A 138 -18.93 -0.81 -7.27
N GLU A 139 -20.16 -0.88 -6.78
CA GLU A 139 -20.57 -0.25 -5.52
C GLU A 139 -19.85 -0.87 -4.31
N VAL A 140 -19.79 -2.20 -4.24
CA VAL A 140 -19.09 -2.91 -3.15
C VAL A 140 -17.59 -2.68 -3.25
N GLY A 141 -16.98 -2.70 -4.44
CA GLY A 141 -15.57 -2.39 -4.62
C GLY A 141 -15.19 -0.98 -4.17
N ALA A 142 -16.07 0.00 -4.39
CA ALA A 142 -15.87 1.37 -3.93
C ALA A 142 -16.05 1.54 -2.41
N MET A 143 -16.90 0.73 -1.78
CA MET A 143 -17.26 0.84 -0.36
C MET A 143 -16.56 -0.19 0.56
N ASN A 144 -15.66 -1.04 0.06
CA ASN A 144 -15.11 -2.12 0.86
C ASN A 144 -14.07 -1.58 1.88
N PRO A 145 -14.37 -1.57 3.20
CA PRO A 145 -13.43 -1.04 4.19
C PRO A 145 -12.16 -1.90 4.35
N GLY A 146 -12.16 -3.15 3.84
CA GLY A 146 -11.00 -4.06 3.84
C GLY A 146 -10.22 -4.11 2.52
N LEU A 147 -10.67 -3.38 1.51
CA LEU A 147 -10.09 -3.31 0.17
C LEU A 147 -10.18 -1.84 -0.29
N PRO A 148 -9.14 -1.03 -0.06
CA PRO A 148 -9.11 0.26 -0.73
C PRO A 148 -9.23 0.00 -2.24
N GLN A 149 -10.08 0.78 -2.93
CA GLN A 149 -10.36 0.62 -4.38
C GLN A 149 -9.05 0.57 -5.20
N THR A 150 -8.00 1.16 -4.66
CA THR A 150 -6.61 1.17 -5.12
C THR A 150 -5.94 -0.20 -5.26
N GLN A 151 -6.55 -1.26 -4.72
CA GLN A 151 -6.07 -2.64 -4.81
C GLN A 151 -6.83 -3.46 -5.85
N ILE A 152 -7.97 -3.01 -6.39
CA ILE A 152 -8.68 -3.73 -7.46
C ILE A 152 -8.44 -2.98 -8.76
N GLU A 153 -7.74 -3.61 -9.69
CA GLU A 153 -7.40 -3.00 -10.98
C GLU A 153 -8.52 -3.24 -12.00
N GLU A 154 -9.07 -4.45 -12.02
CA GLU A 154 -10.06 -4.85 -13.02
C GLU A 154 -10.99 -5.95 -12.48
N THR A 155 -12.22 -5.96 -13.00
CA THR A 155 -13.19 -7.02 -12.73
C THR A 155 -13.92 -7.39 -14.01
N GLU A 156 -13.79 -8.65 -14.39
CA GLU A 156 -14.44 -9.24 -15.55
C GLU A 156 -15.52 -10.22 -15.10
N VAL A 157 -16.64 -10.25 -15.82
CA VAL A 157 -17.73 -11.21 -15.59
C VAL A 157 -18.12 -11.81 -16.92
N ASP A 158 -18.08 -13.14 -17.01
CA ASP A 158 -18.43 -13.87 -18.23
C ASP A 158 -19.89 -13.59 -18.65
N PRO A 159 -20.10 -13.05 -19.86
CA PRO A 159 -21.44 -12.80 -20.38
C PRO A 159 -22.19 -14.08 -20.79
N ALA A 160 -21.49 -15.20 -21.06
CA ALA A 160 -22.05 -16.38 -21.72
C ALA A 160 -22.77 -17.39 -20.80
N GLY A 161 -22.53 -17.35 -19.48
CA GLY A 161 -23.20 -18.24 -18.53
C GLY A 161 -24.67 -17.87 -18.28
N GLY A 162 -25.52 -18.83 -17.89
CA GLY A 162 -26.90 -18.55 -17.44
C GLY A 162 -26.94 -17.80 -16.11
N ALA A 163 -27.54 -18.39 -15.08
CA ALA A 163 -27.49 -17.81 -13.74
C ALA A 163 -26.11 -18.01 -13.07
N LEU A 164 -25.36 -19.05 -13.44
CA LEU A 164 -24.00 -19.28 -12.96
C LEU A 164 -23.01 -18.43 -13.78
N ARG A 165 -22.14 -17.69 -13.09
CA ARG A 165 -21.18 -16.76 -13.68
C ARG A 165 -19.78 -17.02 -13.17
N THR A 166 -18.81 -16.93 -14.06
CA THR A 166 -17.40 -16.82 -13.71
C THR A 166 -17.04 -15.34 -13.56
N VAL A 167 -16.37 -15.01 -12.46
CA VAL A 167 -15.93 -13.66 -12.12
C VAL A 167 -14.42 -13.70 -11.96
N THR A 168 -13.72 -12.86 -12.70
CA THR A 168 -12.27 -12.67 -12.59
C THR A 168 -12.03 -11.30 -11.96
N VAL A 169 -11.27 -11.25 -10.88
CA VAL A 169 -10.92 -10.01 -10.19
C VAL A 169 -9.40 -9.92 -10.11
N TYR A 170 -8.86 -8.80 -10.56
CA TYR A 170 -7.43 -8.51 -10.48
C TYR A 170 -7.15 -7.65 -9.25
N VAL A 171 -6.43 -8.22 -8.28
CA VAL A 171 -6.17 -7.59 -6.97
C VAL A 171 -4.67 -7.44 -6.75
N ARG A 172 -4.19 -6.26 -6.37
CA ARG A 172 -2.82 -6.07 -5.89
C ARG A 172 -2.70 -6.50 -4.44
N ASP A 173 -2.09 -7.67 -4.22
CA ASP A 173 -1.71 -8.16 -2.90
C ASP A 173 -0.43 -9.00 -2.99
N TRP A 174 0.35 -8.99 -1.92
CA TRP A 174 1.57 -9.79 -1.78
C TRP A 174 1.29 -11.28 -1.57
N ASP A 175 0.06 -11.62 -1.22
CA ASP A 175 -0.34 -12.96 -0.82
C ASP A 175 -1.62 -13.36 -1.58
N SER A 176 -1.55 -14.49 -2.26
CA SER A 176 -2.66 -15.02 -3.06
C SER A 176 -3.88 -15.37 -2.22
N ASP A 177 -3.69 -15.83 -0.98
CA ASP A 177 -4.78 -16.18 -0.07
C ASP A 177 -5.46 -14.91 0.46
N ARG A 178 -4.68 -13.87 0.77
CA ARG A 178 -5.25 -12.55 1.10
C ARG A 178 -6.01 -11.96 -0.08
N ALA A 179 -5.46 -12.02 -1.28
CA ALA A 179 -6.15 -11.57 -2.50
C ALA A 179 -7.44 -12.37 -2.72
N ALA A 180 -7.39 -13.70 -2.56
CA ALA A 180 -8.54 -14.57 -2.68
C ALA A 180 -9.63 -14.24 -1.66
N SER A 181 -9.28 -14.07 -0.38
CA SER A 181 -10.22 -13.70 0.69
C SER A 181 -10.90 -12.37 0.38
N LYS A 182 -10.10 -11.36 0.00
CA LYS A 182 -10.57 -10.02 -0.36
C LYS A 182 -11.53 -10.04 -1.55
N ALA A 183 -11.14 -10.68 -2.64
CA ALA A 183 -11.95 -10.79 -3.86
C ALA A 183 -13.23 -11.60 -3.60
N THR A 184 -13.13 -12.71 -2.86
CA THR A 184 -14.28 -13.55 -2.49
C THR A 184 -15.28 -12.76 -1.66
N ASP A 185 -14.83 -11.99 -0.67
CA ASP A 185 -15.72 -11.15 0.14
C ASP A 185 -16.42 -10.07 -0.68
N MET A 186 -15.72 -9.44 -1.63
CA MET A 186 -16.32 -8.47 -2.55
C MET A 186 -17.41 -9.12 -3.41
N VAL A 187 -17.08 -10.22 -4.11
CA VAL A 187 -18.01 -10.91 -5.02
C VAL A 187 -19.19 -11.49 -4.25
N ARG A 188 -18.94 -12.00 -3.04
CA ARG A 188 -19.97 -12.57 -2.16
C ARG A 188 -20.99 -11.53 -1.77
N ARG A 189 -20.56 -10.36 -1.28
CA ARG A 189 -21.47 -9.25 -0.95
C ARG A 189 -22.31 -8.81 -2.15
N ALA A 190 -21.70 -8.72 -3.33
CA ALA A 190 -22.43 -8.36 -4.55
C ALA A 190 -23.44 -9.45 -4.97
N SER A 191 -23.07 -10.73 -4.86
CA SER A 191 -23.96 -11.84 -5.21
C SER A 191 -25.11 -11.98 -4.21
N GLU A 192 -24.83 -11.96 -2.91
CA GLU A 192 -25.85 -12.06 -1.84
C GLU A 192 -26.84 -10.88 -1.85
N SER A 193 -26.44 -9.72 -2.42
CA SER A 193 -27.31 -8.56 -2.60
C SER A 193 -28.27 -8.70 -3.80
N LEU A 194 -28.11 -9.74 -4.64
CA LEU A 194 -29.03 -10.04 -5.73
C LEU A 194 -30.16 -10.96 -5.29
N GLN A 195 -31.35 -10.70 -5.79
CA GLN A 195 -32.44 -11.67 -5.72
C GLN A 195 -32.08 -12.93 -6.50
N GLY A 196 -32.01 -14.07 -5.82
CA GLY A 196 -31.56 -15.35 -6.41
C GLY A 196 -30.04 -15.47 -6.56
N GLY A 197 -29.27 -14.60 -5.90
CA GLY A 197 -27.82 -14.77 -5.73
C GLY A 197 -27.47 -15.99 -4.89
N GLY A 198 -26.20 -16.41 -4.92
CA GLY A 198 -25.75 -17.65 -4.29
C GLY A 198 -24.33 -17.57 -3.76
N PRO A 199 -23.84 -18.64 -3.13
CA PRO A 199 -22.49 -18.66 -2.58
C PRO A 199 -21.43 -18.50 -3.67
N VAL A 200 -20.30 -17.93 -3.27
CA VAL A 200 -19.12 -17.77 -4.13
C VAL A 200 -18.18 -18.94 -3.89
N THR A 201 -17.74 -19.58 -4.96
CA THR A 201 -16.72 -20.63 -4.93
C THR A 201 -15.44 -20.09 -5.55
N LEU A 202 -14.35 -20.11 -4.78
CA LEU A 202 -13.02 -19.81 -5.30
C LEU A 202 -12.57 -20.94 -6.24
N ILE A 203 -12.15 -20.60 -7.45
CA ILE A 203 -11.60 -21.55 -8.41
C ILE A 203 -10.07 -21.52 -8.36
N SER A 204 -9.48 -20.32 -8.43
CA SER A 204 -8.04 -20.13 -8.36
C SER A 204 -7.68 -18.71 -7.92
N ALA A 205 -6.51 -18.57 -7.31
CA ALA A 205 -5.86 -17.30 -7.09
C ALA A 205 -4.38 -17.46 -7.47
N THR A 206 -3.94 -16.73 -8.48
CA THR A 206 -2.59 -16.87 -9.03
C THR A 206 -2.00 -15.52 -9.36
N GLU A 207 -0.71 -15.36 -9.13
CA GLU A 207 0.02 -14.17 -9.55
C GLU A 207 0.03 -14.06 -11.08
N VAL A 208 -0.30 -12.88 -11.60
CA VAL A 208 -0.16 -12.56 -13.02
C VAL A 208 1.31 -12.36 -13.29
N GLY A 209 1.94 -13.31 -13.98
CA GLY A 209 3.33 -13.20 -14.36
C GLY A 209 3.56 -11.90 -15.15
N CYS A 210 4.42 -11.03 -14.64
CA CYS A 210 4.94 -9.92 -15.44
C CYS A 210 5.66 -10.55 -16.64
N GLY A 211 5.09 -10.39 -17.85
CA GLY A 211 5.79 -10.74 -19.08
C GLY A 211 7.16 -10.08 -19.07
N SER A 212 8.20 -10.90 -19.09
CA SER A 212 9.61 -10.52 -19.23
C SER A 212 9.86 -9.74 -20.50
#